data_AF-A0AAW0IK32-F1
#
_entry.id   AF-A0AAW0IK32-F1
#
_cell.length_a   1.000
_cell.length_b   1.000
_cell.length_c   1.000
_cell.angle_alpha   90.00
_cell.angle_beta   90.00
_cell.angle_gamma   90.00
#
_symmetry.space_group_name_H-M   'P 1'
#
loop_
_entity.id
_entity.type
_entity.pdbx_description
1 polymer ?
#
loop_
_entity_poly.entity_id
_entity_poly.type
_entity_poly.pdbx_seq_one_letter_code
_entity_poly.pdbx_strand_id
1 'polypeptide(L)'
;QHYYPPEIVSRFPQLVDLNIQGCWKLQEIPRLPPSIKYVDARNCYSLDSQSRRRLLSQFGDMVGLPQNIACVMVPSNQDSLSEMDYDTSKIGSTFEFEIDFASEFEMDLASKFPKDARYSYELVLPGTTIPKWFNHRSIGSSISFSIYTKFKSSAFPLCVALKVEHKVNKPKRFENFTCSIYAFVDGCKKRLMRRQFLLDPSSSFTWFYFTEFRYWSFLIKKNIGSFRNDIKLQCKISNYDPNLVEVTIERCGVHVACICSHNFMACEIIGKD
;
A
#
# COMPACT_ATOMS: atom_id res chain seq x y z
N GLN A 1 4.44 36.11 -26.81
CA GLN A 1 4.55 34.65 -27.03
C GLN A 1 4.72 34.00 -25.66
N HIS A 2 3.70 33.31 -25.15
CA HIS A 2 3.84 32.54 -23.91
C HIS A 2 4.61 31.26 -24.23
N TYR A 3 5.88 31.22 -23.85
CA TYR A 3 6.71 30.04 -23.95
C TYR A 3 6.24 29.06 -22.88
N TYR A 4 5.29 28.18 -23.22
CA TYR A 4 4.95 27.06 -22.34
C TYR A 4 6.22 26.21 -22.21
N PRO A 5 6.77 26.02 -20.99
CA PRO A 5 7.86 25.09 -20.82
C PRO A 5 7.40 23.74 -21.36
N PRO A 6 8.22 23.04 -22.17
CA PRO A 6 7.86 21.73 -22.67
C PRO A 6 7.52 20.85 -21.47
N GLU A 7 6.29 20.35 -21.45
CA GLU A 7 5.79 19.49 -20.37
C GLU A 7 6.78 18.34 -20.15
N ILE A 8 6.93 17.88 -18.91
CA ILE A 8 7.89 16.83 -18.53
C ILE A 8 7.79 15.59 -19.45
N VAL A 9 6.58 15.30 -19.96
CA VAL A 9 6.29 14.25 -20.94
C VAL A 9 7.08 14.41 -22.24
N SER A 10 7.21 15.63 -22.75
CA SER A 10 7.91 15.93 -24.00
C SER A 10 9.44 15.91 -23.84
N ARG A 11 9.95 16.33 -22.68
CA ARG A 11 11.40 16.37 -22.39
C ARG A 11 11.94 15.02 -22.01
N PHE A 12 11.16 14.23 -21.27
CA PHE A 12 11.58 12.95 -20.70
C PHE A 12 10.53 11.87 -20.98
N PRO A 13 10.27 11.51 -22.24
CA PRO A 13 9.23 10.53 -22.60
C PRO A 13 9.50 9.12 -22.02
N GLN A 14 10.74 8.83 -21.64
CA GLN A 14 11.18 7.55 -21.05
C GLN A 14 11.43 7.63 -19.54
N LEU A 15 10.95 8.68 -18.85
CA LEU A 15 11.14 8.81 -17.40
C LEU A 15 10.41 7.68 -16.66
N VAL A 16 11.18 6.81 -16.01
CA VAL A 16 10.66 5.69 -15.21
C VAL A 16 10.54 6.05 -13.73
N ASP A 17 11.54 6.76 -13.19
CA ASP A 17 11.62 7.08 -11.76
C ASP A 17 11.78 8.58 -11.56
N LEU A 18 10.93 9.17 -10.70
CA LEU A 18 11.00 10.57 -10.31
C LEU A 18 11.15 10.70 -8.79
N ASN A 19 12.35 11.08 -8.34
CA ASN A 19 12.62 11.40 -6.94
C ASN A 19 12.84 12.90 -6.78
N ILE A 20 11.94 13.57 -6.08
CA ILE A 20 11.94 15.02 -5.84
C ILE A 20 11.69 15.33 -4.36
N GLN A 21 12.18 14.46 -3.48
CA GLN A 21 12.03 14.60 -2.03
C GLN A 21 12.57 15.96 -1.55
N GLY A 22 11.93 16.52 -0.52
CA GLY A 22 12.38 17.75 0.15
C GLY A 22 12.20 19.03 -0.66
N CYS A 23 11.49 18.98 -1.79
CA CYS A 23 11.15 20.16 -2.57
C CYS A 23 10.00 20.96 -1.92
N TRP A 24 10.32 21.61 -0.79
CA TRP A 24 9.43 22.36 0.08
C TRP A 24 8.61 23.48 -0.57
N LYS A 25 9.09 24.09 -1.67
CA LYS A 25 8.39 25.13 -2.45
C LYS A 25 7.64 24.59 -3.67
N LEU A 26 7.74 23.29 -3.97
CA LEU A 26 7.09 22.71 -5.14
C LEU A 26 5.58 22.66 -4.92
N GLN A 27 4.84 23.39 -5.75
CA GLN A 27 3.38 23.46 -5.67
C GLN A 27 2.70 22.46 -6.60
N GLU A 28 3.30 22.14 -7.74
CA GLU A 28 2.70 21.28 -8.74
C GLU A 28 3.71 20.33 -9.36
N ILE A 29 3.32 19.07 -9.48
CA ILE A 29 3.95 18.08 -10.36
C ILE A 29 3.05 17.93 -11.59
N PRO A 30 3.52 18.28 -12.80
CA PRO A 30 2.72 18.15 -14.02
C PRO A 30 2.41 16.69 -14.34
N ARG A 31 1.58 16.44 -15.37
CA ARG A 31 1.34 15.07 -15.83
C ARG A 31 2.64 14.39 -16.20
N LEU A 32 2.83 13.17 -15.72
CA LEU A 32 4.04 12.38 -15.97
C LEU A 32 3.87 11.55 -17.26
N PRO A 33 4.97 11.14 -17.91
CA PRO A 33 4.89 10.28 -19.07
C PRO A 33 4.34 8.89 -18.70
N PRO A 34 3.75 8.14 -19.65
CA PRO A 34 3.19 6.80 -19.41
C PRO A 34 4.25 5.75 -19.03
N SER A 35 5.53 6.03 -19.23
CA SER A 35 6.66 5.19 -18.82
C SER A 35 6.96 5.23 -17.31
N ILE A 36 6.38 6.19 -16.58
CA ILE A 36 6.63 6.36 -15.14
C ILE A 36 6.15 5.14 -14.35
N LYS A 37 7.01 4.68 -13.43
CA LYS A 37 6.72 3.58 -12.50
C LYS A 37 6.86 4.02 -11.04
N TYR A 38 7.74 4.95 -10.75
CA TYR A 38 8.03 5.40 -9.39
C TYR A 38 7.99 6.93 -9.27
N VAL A 39 7.29 7.43 -8.26
CA VAL A 39 7.34 8.83 -7.86
C VAL A 39 7.50 8.93 -6.35
N ASP A 40 8.46 9.71 -5.90
CA ASP A 40 8.63 10.06 -4.49
C ASP A 40 8.75 11.57 -4.32
N ALA A 41 7.71 12.13 -3.71
CA ALA A 41 7.59 13.54 -3.37
C ALA A 41 7.46 13.73 -1.86
N ARG A 42 8.08 12.86 -1.04
CA ARG A 42 8.12 13.06 0.42
C ARG A 42 8.69 14.44 0.75
N ASN A 43 8.14 15.07 1.79
CA ASN A 43 8.55 16.40 2.25
C ASN A 43 8.33 17.56 1.26
N CYS A 44 7.54 17.35 0.20
CA CYS A 44 7.03 18.43 -0.64
C CYS A 44 5.80 19.08 0.01
N TYR A 45 5.96 19.78 1.14
CA TYR A 45 4.83 20.24 1.95
C TYR A 45 3.92 21.28 1.26
N SER A 46 4.43 22.02 0.26
CA SER A 46 3.63 22.96 -0.54
C SER A 46 2.88 22.30 -1.69
N LEU A 47 3.01 20.97 -1.89
CA LEU A 47 2.41 20.27 -3.02
C LEU A 47 0.89 20.33 -2.95
N ASP A 48 0.30 20.94 -3.97
CA ASP A 48 -1.12 21.18 -4.05
C ASP A 48 -1.94 19.89 -4.02
N SER A 49 -3.12 19.97 -3.41
CA SER A 49 -4.05 18.86 -3.30
C SER A 49 -4.55 18.34 -4.64
N GLN A 50 -4.74 19.21 -5.64
CA GLN A 50 -5.14 18.84 -6.99
C GLN A 50 -4.02 18.11 -7.72
N SER A 51 -2.76 18.55 -7.57
CA SER A 51 -1.60 17.83 -8.11
C SER A 51 -1.51 16.41 -7.56
N ARG A 52 -1.66 16.23 -6.24
CA ARG A 52 -1.70 14.91 -5.58
C ARG A 52 -2.83 14.03 -6.11
N ARG A 53 -4.05 14.57 -6.24
CA ARG A 53 -5.21 13.84 -6.78
C ARG A 53 -4.99 13.42 -8.23
N ARG A 54 -4.41 14.29 -9.06
CA ARG A 54 -4.11 14.01 -10.47
C ARG A 54 -3.09 12.87 -10.59
N LEU A 55 -2.04 12.87 -9.78
CA LEU A 55 -1.06 11.76 -9.73
C LEU A 55 -1.72 10.45 -9.32
N LEU A 56 -2.57 10.47 -8.29
CA LEU A 56 -3.29 9.27 -7.86
C LEU A 56 -4.21 8.72 -8.96
N SER A 57 -4.94 9.59 -9.65
CA SER A 57 -5.77 9.19 -10.79
C SER A 57 -4.93 8.59 -11.90
N GLN A 58 -3.81 9.25 -12.26
CA GLN A 58 -2.92 8.78 -13.31
C GLN A 58 -2.39 7.36 -13.04
N PHE A 59 -1.92 7.09 -11.83
CA PHE A 59 -1.44 5.76 -11.43
C PHE A 59 -2.57 4.72 -11.37
N GLY A 60 -3.78 5.14 -10.97
CA GLY A 60 -4.97 4.29 -11.02
C GLY A 60 -5.35 3.89 -12.44
N ASP A 61 -5.28 4.83 -13.38
CA ASP A 61 -5.56 4.61 -14.80
C ASP A 61 -4.52 3.66 -15.42
N MET A 62 -3.24 3.79 -15.05
CA MET A 62 -2.14 2.93 -15.54
C MET A 62 -2.32 1.46 -15.19
N VAL A 63 -3.00 1.15 -14.08
CA VAL A 63 -3.30 -0.24 -13.68
C VAL A 63 -4.75 -0.64 -13.97
N GLY A 64 -5.49 0.18 -14.73
CA GLY A 64 -6.85 -0.13 -15.17
C GLY A 64 -7.89 -0.15 -14.06
N LEU A 65 -7.75 0.67 -13.01
CA LEU A 65 -8.77 0.75 -11.97
C LEU A 65 -10.05 1.41 -12.53
N PRO A 66 -11.23 0.79 -12.35
CA PRO A 66 -12.47 1.47 -12.66
C PRO A 66 -12.66 2.63 -11.68
N GLN A 67 -12.84 3.86 -12.20
CA GLN A 67 -12.88 5.08 -11.39
C GLN A 67 -14.09 5.21 -10.44
N ASN A 68 -14.92 4.18 -10.21
CA ASN A 68 -16.20 4.29 -9.49
C ASN A 68 -16.63 3.07 -8.63
N ILE A 69 -15.72 2.29 -8.04
CA ILE A 69 -16.14 1.30 -7.02
C ILE A 69 -16.24 2.01 -5.65
N ALA A 70 -17.43 2.54 -5.35
CA ALA A 70 -17.77 2.99 -4.02
C ALA A 70 -18.38 1.82 -3.22
N CYS A 71 -17.67 1.31 -2.22
CA CYS A 71 -18.31 0.54 -1.17
C CYS A 71 -18.85 1.51 -0.11
N VAL A 72 -20.16 1.52 0.07
CA VAL A 72 -20.79 2.28 1.15
C VAL A 72 -20.52 1.53 2.46
N MET A 73 -19.71 2.11 3.33
CA MET A 73 -19.49 1.59 4.69
C MET A 73 -20.70 1.95 5.55
N VAL A 74 -21.33 0.96 6.18
CA VAL A 74 -22.18 1.15 7.36
C VAL A 74 -21.28 1.00 8.58
N PRO A 75 -21.38 1.85 9.62
CA PRO A 75 -20.69 1.60 10.89
C PRO A 75 -21.29 0.35 11.51
N SER A 76 -20.52 -0.74 11.58
CA SER A 76 -20.91 -1.90 12.38
C SER A 76 -20.68 -1.57 13.86
N ASN A 77 -21.68 -0.97 14.48
CA ASN A 77 -21.86 -1.09 15.93
C ASN A 77 -22.31 -2.51 16.20
N GLN A 78 -21.44 -3.31 16.83
CA GLN A 78 -21.86 -4.18 17.91
C GLN A 78 -20.63 -4.49 18.76
N ASP A 79 -20.57 -3.78 19.88
CA ASP A 79 -19.91 -4.21 21.09
C ASP A 79 -20.30 -5.66 21.40
N SER A 80 -19.30 -6.50 21.57
CA SER A 80 -19.37 -7.68 22.43
C SER A 80 -17.95 -7.95 22.89
N LEU A 81 -17.61 -7.32 24.02
CA LEU A 81 -16.50 -7.69 24.87
C LEU A 81 -16.60 -9.18 25.18
N SER A 82 -15.55 -9.93 24.87
CA SER A 82 -15.15 -11.05 25.73
C SER A 82 -13.64 -10.90 25.95
N GLU A 83 -13.33 -10.38 27.13
CA GLU A 83 -12.02 -10.45 27.74
C GLU A 83 -11.61 -11.92 27.85
N MET A 84 -10.42 -12.25 27.36
CA MET A 84 -9.65 -13.35 27.94
C MET A 84 -8.26 -12.83 28.26
N ASP A 85 -8.06 -12.65 29.56
CA ASP A 85 -6.79 -12.46 30.24
C ASP A 85 -5.79 -13.52 29.79
N TYR A 86 -4.58 -13.08 29.42
CA TYR A 86 -3.39 -13.89 29.68
C TYR A 86 -2.32 -13.03 30.33
N ASP A 87 -1.80 -13.63 31.39
CA ASP A 87 -1.08 -13.07 32.50
C ASP A 87 0.23 -12.38 32.12
N THR A 88 0.53 -11.31 32.86
CA THR A 88 1.74 -10.51 32.71
C THR A 88 2.78 -11.02 33.71
N SER A 89 3.71 -11.87 33.28
CA SER A 89 4.91 -12.16 34.08
C SER A 89 6.13 -11.46 33.51
N LYS A 90 6.63 -10.46 34.25
CA LYS A 90 8.03 -9.98 34.18
C LYS A 90 8.97 -11.17 34.42
N ILE A 91 10.04 -11.26 33.61
CA ILE A 91 11.46 -11.49 33.97
C ILE A 91 12.21 -11.94 32.71
N GLY A 92 13.41 -11.40 32.50
CA GLY A 92 14.48 -12.09 31.76
C GLY A 92 14.81 -11.51 30.40
N SER A 93 15.85 -10.68 30.38
CA SER A 93 16.65 -10.44 29.18
C SER A 93 17.21 -11.76 28.66
N THR A 94 16.86 -12.14 27.43
CA THR A 94 17.67 -13.04 26.61
C THR A 94 17.50 -12.65 25.14
N PHE A 95 18.62 -12.29 24.51
CA PHE A 95 18.72 -12.06 23.08
C PHE A 95 18.46 -13.39 22.34
N GLU A 96 17.43 -13.45 21.51
CA GLU A 96 17.30 -14.50 20.50
C GLU A 96 17.37 -13.89 19.11
N PHE A 97 18.48 -14.19 18.44
CA PHE A 97 18.80 -13.80 17.10
C PHE A 97 18.09 -14.78 16.15
N GLU A 98 16.81 -14.54 15.84
CA GLU A 98 16.12 -15.31 14.80
C GLU A 98 16.62 -14.88 13.41
N ILE A 99 17.60 -15.63 12.91
CA ILE A 99 17.96 -15.67 11.49
C ILE A 99 16.82 -16.41 10.78
N ASP A 100 15.96 -15.66 10.10
CA ASP A 100 14.90 -16.20 9.26
C ASP A 100 15.55 -16.92 8.05
N PHE A 101 15.60 -18.25 8.11
CA PHE A 101 16.20 -19.14 7.11
C PHE A 101 15.32 -19.21 5.85
N ALA A 102 15.23 -18.10 5.12
CA ALA A 102 14.44 -17.96 3.90
C ALA A 102 15.18 -18.47 2.64
N SER A 103 15.92 -19.59 2.70
CA SER A 103 16.90 -19.93 1.66
C SER A 103 16.61 -21.11 0.75
N GLU A 104 15.49 -21.85 0.89
CA GLU A 104 15.18 -22.95 -0.07
C GLU A 104 13.91 -22.71 -0.89
N PHE A 105 12.89 -22.07 -0.33
CA PHE A 105 11.63 -21.81 -1.04
C PHE A 105 11.68 -20.56 -1.94
N GLU A 106 12.53 -19.58 -1.62
CA GLU A 106 12.69 -18.33 -2.38
C GLU A 106 13.46 -18.55 -3.70
N MET A 107 14.39 -19.53 -3.76
CA MET A 107 15.14 -19.84 -4.98
C MET A 107 14.28 -20.52 -6.06
N ASP A 108 13.30 -21.35 -5.69
CA ASP A 108 12.41 -22.01 -6.66
C ASP A 108 11.35 -21.06 -7.25
N LEU A 109 10.92 -20.03 -6.49
CA LEU A 109 10.06 -19.00 -7.06
C LEU A 109 10.86 -18.06 -7.99
N ALA A 110 12.05 -17.61 -7.58
CA ALA A 110 12.83 -16.66 -8.38
C ALA A 110 13.29 -17.23 -9.75
N SER A 111 13.45 -18.55 -9.88
CA SER A 111 13.80 -19.23 -11.14
C SER A 111 12.63 -19.38 -12.11
N LYS A 112 11.38 -19.34 -11.61
CA LYS A 112 10.15 -19.44 -12.41
C LYS A 112 9.60 -18.09 -12.89
N PHE A 113 10.14 -16.97 -12.41
CA PHE A 113 9.70 -15.63 -12.80
C PHE A 113 10.82 -14.85 -13.51
N PRO A 114 10.68 -14.55 -14.82
CA PRO A 114 11.58 -13.62 -15.50
C PRO A 114 11.59 -12.28 -14.78
N LYS A 115 12.78 -11.69 -14.63
CA LYS A 115 13.03 -10.44 -13.87
C LYS A 115 12.32 -9.19 -14.43
N ASP A 116 11.51 -9.31 -15.48
CA ASP A 116 11.00 -8.20 -16.29
C ASP A 116 9.45 -8.05 -16.38
N ALA A 117 8.67 -8.86 -15.65
CA ALA A 117 7.19 -8.87 -15.77
C ALA A 117 6.42 -8.26 -14.58
N ARG A 118 7.03 -7.38 -13.80
CA ARG A 118 6.34 -6.70 -12.67
C ARG A 118 5.78 -5.35 -13.13
N TYR A 119 4.50 -5.30 -13.51
CA TYR A 119 3.72 -4.04 -13.65
C TYR A 119 3.34 -3.51 -12.26
N SER A 120 4.35 -3.19 -11.45
CA SER A 120 4.17 -2.52 -10.16
C SER A 120 4.53 -1.06 -10.29
N TYR A 121 3.68 -0.20 -9.73
CA TYR A 121 3.86 1.23 -9.68
C TYR A 121 3.87 1.69 -8.22
N GLU A 122 4.73 2.64 -7.90
CA GLU A 122 4.90 3.20 -6.57
C GLU A 122 4.74 4.71 -6.61
N LEU A 123 3.96 5.24 -5.68
CA LEU A 123 3.73 6.67 -5.54
C LEU A 123 3.80 7.02 -4.06
N VAL A 124 4.70 7.93 -3.70
CA VAL A 124 4.89 8.41 -2.33
C VAL A 124 4.60 9.90 -2.28
N LEU A 125 3.57 10.28 -1.52
CA LEU A 125 3.05 11.66 -1.47
C LEU A 125 3.04 12.19 -0.03
N PRO A 126 3.17 13.51 0.16
CA PRO A 126 3.08 14.12 1.49
C PRO A 126 1.65 14.08 2.03
N GLY A 127 1.55 13.91 3.35
CA GLY A 127 0.30 13.77 4.11
C GLY A 127 -0.08 12.32 4.41
N THR A 128 -1.04 12.12 5.31
CA THR A 128 -1.48 10.81 5.82
C THR A 128 -2.91 10.44 5.40
N THR A 129 -3.49 11.17 4.45
CA THR A 129 -4.86 10.97 4.00
C THR A 129 -4.94 9.91 2.91
N ILE A 130 -5.61 8.80 3.21
CA ILE A 130 -5.95 7.78 2.20
C ILE A 130 -7.20 8.23 1.41
N PRO A 131 -7.15 8.28 0.07
CA PRO A 131 -8.28 8.68 -0.77
C PRO A 131 -9.56 7.88 -0.49
N LYS A 132 -10.72 8.51 -0.62
CA LYS A 132 -12.03 7.89 -0.36
C LYS A 132 -12.38 6.74 -1.30
N TRP A 133 -11.77 6.70 -2.49
CA TRP A 133 -11.99 5.62 -3.45
C TRP A 133 -11.33 4.30 -3.03
N PHE A 134 -10.43 4.28 -2.03
CA PHE A 134 -10.06 3.04 -1.34
C PHE A 134 -11.29 2.52 -0.60
N ASN A 135 -11.84 1.42 -1.09
CA ASN A 135 -13.12 0.91 -0.61
C ASN A 135 -13.00 0.17 0.73
N HIS A 136 -11.78 -0.20 1.13
CA HIS A 136 -11.44 -0.60 2.48
C HIS A 136 -10.35 0.30 3.04
N ARG A 137 -10.63 0.88 4.21
CA ARG A 137 -9.69 1.71 4.97
C ARG A 137 -9.79 1.35 6.45
N SER A 138 -8.66 1.35 7.12
CA SER A 138 -8.57 1.07 8.56
C SER A 138 -7.69 2.11 9.23
N ILE A 139 -7.95 2.36 10.51
CA ILE A 139 -7.04 3.09 11.38
C ILE A 139 -6.01 2.07 11.89
N GLY A 140 -4.75 2.47 11.92
CA GLY A 140 -3.65 1.60 12.32
C GLY A 140 -3.13 0.71 11.19
N SER A 141 -2.49 -0.39 11.59
CA SER A 141 -1.62 -1.18 10.72
C SER A 141 -2.27 -2.40 10.07
N SER A 142 -3.53 -2.73 10.38
CA SER A 142 -4.19 -3.92 9.83
C SER A 142 -5.60 -3.65 9.34
N ILE A 143 -6.00 -4.41 8.32
CA ILE A 143 -7.33 -4.37 7.72
C ILE A 143 -7.75 -5.76 7.28
N SER A 144 -9.00 -6.12 7.56
CA SER A 144 -9.59 -7.40 7.16
C SER A 144 -10.74 -7.17 6.19
N PHE A 145 -10.83 -8.01 5.18
CA PHE A 145 -11.88 -7.95 4.16
C PHE A 145 -12.06 -9.31 3.49
N SER A 146 -13.09 -9.40 2.64
CA SER A 146 -13.43 -10.64 1.96
C SER A 146 -13.63 -10.43 0.47
N ILE A 147 -13.12 -11.36 -0.33
CA ILE A 147 -13.16 -11.31 -1.79
C ILE A 147 -13.73 -12.62 -2.36
N TYR A 148 -14.36 -12.50 -3.53
CA TYR A 148 -14.94 -13.64 -4.24
C TYR A 148 -13.96 -14.23 -5.25
N THR A 149 -13.86 -15.56 -5.28
CA THR A 149 -12.85 -16.31 -6.08
C THR A 149 -12.98 -16.15 -7.60
N LYS A 150 -14.12 -15.68 -8.10
CA LYS A 150 -14.38 -15.52 -9.55
C LYS A 150 -14.08 -14.12 -10.11
N PHE A 151 -13.56 -13.17 -9.31
CA PHE A 151 -13.25 -11.83 -9.84
C PHE A 151 -12.00 -11.85 -10.74
N LYS A 152 -12.16 -11.27 -11.94
CA LYS A 152 -11.11 -11.15 -12.96
C LYS A 152 -10.23 -9.90 -12.81
N SER A 153 -10.47 -9.05 -11.81
CA SER A 153 -9.65 -7.85 -11.63
C SER A 153 -8.24 -8.24 -11.20
N SER A 154 -7.24 -7.80 -11.98
CA SER A 154 -5.82 -8.08 -11.73
C SER A 154 -5.14 -6.99 -10.89
N ALA A 155 -5.79 -5.85 -10.63
CA ALA A 155 -5.19 -4.73 -9.93
C ALA A 155 -5.54 -4.70 -8.44
N PHE A 156 -4.51 -4.51 -7.60
CA PHE A 156 -4.63 -4.46 -6.14
C PHE A 156 -3.91 -3.22 -5.58
N PRO A 157 -4.55 -2.04 -5.60
CA PRO A 157 -3.99 -0.84 -4.97
C PRO A 157 -3.94 -1.02 -3.46
N LEU A 158 -2.74 -0.86 -2.91
CA LEU A 158 -2.45 -0.80 -1.49
C LEU A 158 -2.00 0.59 -1.11
N CYS A 159 -2.34 1.01 0.11
CA CYS A 159 -1.99 2.30 0.62
C CYS A 159 -1.65 2.20 2.11
N VAL A 160 -0.53 2.81 2.50
CA VAL A 160 -0.10 2.90 3.89
C VAL A 160 0.21 4.37 4.19
N ALA A 161 -0.43 4.93 5.21
CA ALA A 161 -0.11 6.25 5.73
C ALA A 161 0.82 6.10 6.94
N LEU A 162 1.99 6.73 6.86
CA LEU A 162 3.04 6.64 7.86
C LEU A 162 3.30 8.02 8.46
N LYS A 163 3.66 8.03 9.75
CA LYS A 163 4.17 9.20 10.45
C LYS A 163 5.51 8.84 11.08
N VAL A 164 6.49 9.71 10.87
CA VAL A 164 7.86 9.56 11.36
C VAL A 164 8.16 10.72 12.31
N GLU A 165 8.52 10.41 13.55
CA GLU A 165 8.80 11.38 14.61
C GLU A 165 10.18 11.12 15.21
N HIS A 166 11.09 12.09 15.07
CA HIS A 166 12.43 11.97 15.65
C HIS A 166 12.40 12.23 17.15
N LYS A 167 13.07 11.36 17.91
CA LYS A 167 13.27 11.52 19.36
C LYS A 167 14.53 12.32 19.68
N VAL A 168 15.41 12.49 18.70
CA VAL A 168 16.68 13.22 18.82
C VAL A 168 16.74 14.41 17.86
N ASN A 169 17.40 15.49 18.27
CA ASN A 169 17.48 16.74 17.49
C ASN A 169 18.31 16.63 16.20
N LYS A 170 19.14 15.60 16.05
CA LYS A 170 20.03 15.39 14.90
C LYS A 170 20.15 13.89 14.58
N PRO A 171 19.23 13.30 13.79
CA PRO A 171 19.41 11.94 13.29
C PRO A 171 20.70 11.83 12.48
N LYS A 172 21.35 10.66 12.50
CA LYS A 172 22.49 10.43 11.60
C LYS A 172 21.97 10.43 10.16
N ARG A 173 22.78 10.93 9.22
CA ARG A 173 22.46 10.83 7.80
C ARG A 173 22.39 9.34 7.41
N PHE A 174 21.42 8.98 6.56
CA PHE A 174 21.27 7.65 5.95
C PHE A 174 20.70 6.53 6.83
N GLU A 175 20.05 6.86 7.94
CA GLU A 175 19.24 5.85 8.63
C GLU A 175 17.97 5.54 7.84
N ASN A 176 17.53 4.30 7.92
CA ASN A 176 16.39 3.79 7.15
C ASN A 176 15.42 3.08 8.07
N PHE A 177 14.19 2.90 7.60
CA PHE A 177 13.26 1.93 8.16
C PHE A 177 12.62 1.12 7.04
N THR A 178 12.08 -0.04 7.37
CA THR A 178 11.38 -0.92 6.43
C THR A 178 9.90 -0.94 6.75
N CYS A 179 9.05 -0.69 5.75
CA CYS A 179 7.63 -1.01 5.81
C CYS A 179 7.36 -2.26 4.98
N SER A 180 6.79 -3.29 5.60
CA SER A 180 6.38 -4.53 4.92
C SER A 180 4.88 -4.72 5.01
N ILE A 181 4.26 -5.19 3.92
CA ILE A 181 2.84 -5.54 3.88
C ILE A 181 2.73 -7.06 3.79
N TYR A 182 2.04 -7.67 4.75
CA TYR A 182 1.75 -9.09 4.80
C TYR A 182 0.26 -9.33 4.53
N ALA A 183 -0.06 -10.41 3.82
CA ALA A 183 -1.40 -10.96 3.73
C ALA A 183 -1.47 -12.25 4.54
N PHE A 184 -2.57 -12.43 5.26
CA PHE A 184 -2.95 -13.66 5.93
C PHE A 184 -4.21 -14.17 5.23
N VAL A 185 -4.13 -15.36 4.65
CA VAL A 185 -5.23 -16.03 3.94
C VAL A 185 -5.32 -17.45 4.51
N ASP A 186 -6.45 -17.82 5.09
CA ASP A 186 -6.66 -19.14 5.70
C ASP A 186 -5.53 -19.59 6.66
N GLY A 187 -5.02 -18.64 7.46
CA GLY A 187 -3.90 -18.89 8.39
C GLY A 187 -2.50 -18.85 7.75
N CYS A 188 -2.38 -18.82 6.41
CA CYS A 188 -1.10 -18.69 5.71
C CYS A 188 -0.66 -17.23 5.63
N LYS A 189 0.53 -16.91 6.16
CA LYS A 189 1.16 -15.60 6.07
C LYS A 189 2.03 -15.50 4.81
N LYS A 190 1.82 -14.49 3.96
CA LYS A 190 2.68 -14.16 2.81
C LYS A 190 3.05 -12.69 2.81
N ARG A 191 4.33 -12.37 2.56
CA ARG A 191 4.78 -10.99 2.35
C ARG A 191 4.42 -10.55 0.93
N LEU A 192 3.61 -9.52 0.81
CA LEU A 192 3.21 -8.93 -0.48
C LEU A 192 4.25 -7.93 -0.98
N MET A 193 4.77 -7.10 -0.07
CA MET A 193 5.70 -6.04 -0.42
C MET A 193 6.63 -5.71 0.76
N ARG A 194 7.84 -5.25 0.44
CA ARG A 194 8.81 -4.70 1.39
C ARG A 194 9.44 -3.46 0.76
N ARG A 195 9.33 -2.32 1.43
CA ARG A 195 9.92 -1.06 0.98
C ARG A 195 10.73 -0.42 2.09
N GLN A 196 11.95 -0.01 1.76
CA GLN A 196 12.86 0.67 2.67
C GLN A 196 12.82 2.19 2.46
N PHE A 197 12.48 2.96 3.47
CA PHE A 197 12.45 4.41 3.40
C PHE A 197 13.66 5.00 4.10
N LEU A 198 14.23 6.05 3.53
CA LEU A 198 15.18 6.89 4.23
C LEU A 198 14.45 7.63 5.35
N LEU A 199 15.06 7.72 6.53
CA LEU A 199 14.62 8.58 7.61
C LEU A 199 14.93 10.03 7.23
N ASP A 200 13.90 10.69 6.73
CA ASP A 200 13.91 12.13 6.51
C ASP A 200 13.39 12.87 7.77
N PRO A 201 13.64 14.19 7.91
CA PRO A 201 13.08 14.98 9.02
C PRO A 201 11.57 14.78 9.12
N SER A 202 11.03 14.86 10.34
CA SER A 202 9.67 14.43 10.72
C SER A 202 8.65 14.57 9.59
N SER A 203 8.22 13.43 9.04
CA SER A 203 7.40 13.40 7.83
C SER A 203 6.21 12.50 7.99
N SER A 204 5.05 13.07 7.67
CA SER A 204 3.81 12.34 7.45
C SER A 204 3.65 12.15 5.95
N PHE A 205 3.61 10.91 5.49
CA PHE A 205 3.49 10.60 4.07
C PHE A 205 2.65 9.36 3.82
N THR A 206 2.17 9.24 2.60
CA THR A 206 1.38 8.10 2.15
C THR A 206 2.15 7.38 1.06
N TRP A 207 2.29 6.08 1.22
CA TRP A 207 2.87 5.17 0.24
C TRP A 207 1.77 4.39 -0.45
N PHE A 208 1.62 4.63 -1.74
CA PHE A 208 0.74 3.90 -2.64
C PHE A 208 1.56 2.88 -3.41
N TYR A 209 1.09 1.64 -3.40
CA TYR A 209 1.66 0.54 -4.15
C TYR A 209 0.57 -0.06 -5.02
N PHE A 210 0.71 0.09 -6.32
CA PHE A 210 -0.17 -0.48 -7.32
C PHE A 210 0.55 -1.66 -7.94
N THR A 211 -0.13 -2.77 -8.07
CA THR A 211 0.48 -3.95 -8.67
C THR A 211 -0.56 -4.75 -9.39
N GLU A 212 -0.21 -5.16 -10.60
CA GLU A 212 -0.96 -6.17 -11.35
C GLU A 212 -0.59 -7.54 -10.79
N PHE A 213 -1.50 -8.16 -10.03
CA PHE A 213 -1.33 -9.51 -9.49
C PHE A 213 -2.01 -10.54 -10.40
N ARG A 214 -1.31 -10.96 -11.46
CA ARG A 214 -1.70 -12.18 -12.21
C ARG A 214 -1.65 -13.46 -11.36
N TYR A 215 -0.99 -13.42 -10.20
CA TYR A 215 -0.68 -14.57 -9.35
C TYR A 215 -1.47 -14.63 -8.04
N TRP A 216 -2.46 -13.76 -7.85
CA TRP A 216 -3.32 -13.81 -6.65
C TRP A 216 -4.16 -15.09 -6.58
N SER A 217 -4.43 -15.71 -7.74
CA SER A 217 -4.98 -17.05 -7.89
C SER A 217 -4.16 -18.15 -7.19
N PHE A 218 -2.86 -17.93 -6.92
CA PHE A 218 -2.02 -18.88 -6.18
C PHE A 218 -2.12 -18.73 -4.67
N LEU A 219 -2.54 -17.56 -4.17
CA LEU A 219 -2.76 -17.31 -2.74
C LEU A 219 -4.12 -17.82 -2.27
N ILE A 220 -5.11 -17.74 -3.16
CA ILE A 220 -6.46 -18.22 -2.94
C ILE A 220 -6.47 -19.72 -3.25
N LYS A 221 -6.59 -20.56 -2.22
CA LYS A 221 -6.95 -21.96 -2.47
C LYS A 221 -8.35 -21.96 -3.07
N LYS A 222 -8.52 -22.61 -4.22
CA LYS A 222 -9.85 -23.07 -4.67
C LYS A 222 -10.27 -24.18 -3.70
N ASN A 223 -10.62 -23.84 -2.46
CA ASN A 223 -11.31 -24.79 -1.60
C ASN A 223 -12.63 -25.10 -2.30
N ILE A 224 -12.78 -26.37 -2.69
CA ILE A 224 -13.97 -26.92 -3.33
C ILE A 224 -15.10 -26.83 -2.29
N GLY A 225 -15.78 -25.68 -2.22
CA GLY A 225 -16.88 -25.44 -1.29
C GLY A 225 -17.00 -24.00 -0.76
N SER A 226 -15.92 -23.21 -0.71
CA SER A 226 -16.00 -21.80 -0.30
C SER A 226 -15.71 -20.85 -1.45
N PHE A 227 -16.68 -20.02 -1.80
CA PHE A 227 -16.50 -18.96 -2.80
C PHE A 227 -15.87 -17.68 -2.23
N ARG A 228 -15.63 -17.64 -0.92
CA ARG A 228 -15.16 -16.47 -0.17
C ARG A 228 -13.79 -16.75 0.44
N ASN A 229 -12.87 -15.80 0.31
CA ASN A 229 -11.61 -15.80 1.05
C ASN A 229 -11.59 -14.60 1.99
N ASP A 230 -11.38 -14.87 3.27
CA ASP A 230 -11.16 -13.83 4.26
C ASP A 230 -9.67 -13.53 4.34
N ILE A 231 -9.34 -12.26 4.18
CA ILE A 231 -7.98 -11.79 4.01
C ILE A 231 -7.73 -10.71 5.05
N LYS A 232 -6.67 -10.88 5.83
CA LYS A 232 -6.14 -9.85 6.70
C LYS A 232 -4.84 -9.33 6.12
N LEU A 233 -4.80 -8.04 5.83
CA LEU A 233 -3.54 -7.35 5.55
C LEU A 233 -2.98 -6.78 6.84
N GLN A 234 -1.68 -6.93 7.02
CA GLN A 234 -0.94 -6.36 8.14
C GLN A 234 0.31 -5.65 7.64
N CYS A 235 0.39 -4.37 7.92
CA CYS A 235 1.57 -3.54 7.70
C CYS A 235 2.46 -3.64 8.95
N LYS A 236 3.77 -3.79 8.76
CA LYS A 236 4.74 -3.82 9.85
C LYS A 236 5.92 -2.91 9.55
N ILE A 237 6.34 -2.16 10.55
CA ILE A 237 7.58 -1.40 10.52
C ILE A 237 8.69 -2.20 11.19
N SER A 238 9.87 -2.23 10.58
CA SER A 238 11.05 -2.90 11.12
C SER A 238 12.34 -2.19 10.68
N ASN A 239 13.49 -2.67 11.17
CA ASN A 239 14.81 -2.19 10.78
C ASN A 239 15.00 -0.68 11.01
N TYR A 240 14.64 -0.18 12.20
CA TYR A 240 14.89 1.19 12.66
C TYR A 240 15.34 1.17 14.12
N ASP A 241 16.04 2.22 14.56
CA ASP A 241 16.42 2.38 15.97
C ASP A 241 15.32 3.12 16.74
N PRO A 242 14.61 2.45 17.69
CA PRO A 242 13.51 3.04 18.44
C PRO A 242 13.96 4.14 19.41
N ASN A 243 15.27 4.28 19.68
CA ASN A 243 15.81 5.37 20.48
C ASN A 243 15.94 6.66 19.67
N LEU A 244 16.04 6.55 18.34
CA LEU A 244 16.26 7.69 17.44
C LEU A 244 14.96 8.20 16.85
N VAL A 245 14.04 7.29 16.54
CA VAL A 245 12.81 7.61 15.83
C VAL A 245 11.64 6.74 16.30
N GLU A 246 10.44 7.31 16.22
CA GLU A 246 9.18 6.60 16.27
C GLU A 246 8.54 6.63 14.89
N VAL A 247 8.18 5.44 14.38
CA VAL A 247 7.49 5.31 13.10
C VAL A 247 6.17 4.61 13.33
N THR A 248 5.07 5.34 13.10
CA THR A 248 3.71 4.82 13.27
C THR A 248 3.05 4.61 11.92
N ILE A 249 2.20 3.58 11.84
CA ILE A 249 1.27 3.40 10.73
C ILE A 249 -0.07 3.97 11.18
N GLU A 250 -0.42 5.13 10.67
CA GLU A 250 -1.64 5.84 11.04
C GLU A 250 -2.88 5.18 10.44
N ARG A 251 -2.76 4.74 9.18
CA ARG A 251 -3.85 4.14 8.41
C ARG A 251 -3.30 3.18 7.37
N CYS A 252 -4.11 2.19 7.01
CA CYS A 252 -3.89 1.40 5.82
C CYS A 252 -5.18 1.29 5.00
N GLY A 253 -5.02 1.06 3.71
CA GLY A 253 -6.12 0.96 2.77
C GLY A 253 -5.83 -0.02 1.65
N VAL A 254 -6.89 -0.63 1.15
CA VAL A 254 -6.84 -1.49 -0.02
C VAL A 254 -8.07 -1.21 -0.89
N HIS A 255 -7.89 -1.30 -2.20
CA HIS A 255 -8.98 -1.26 -3.14
C HIS A 255 -9.13 -2.63 -3.80
N VAL A 256 -10.26 -3.31 -3.58
CA VAL A 256 -10.49 -4.67 -4.08
C VAL A 256 -11.94 -4.84 -4.52
N ALA A 257 -12.25 -5.78 -5.40
CA ALA A 257 -13.63 -6.18 -5.60
C ALA A 257 -14.12 -7.00 -4.37
N CYS A 258 -14.74 -6.34 -3.39
CA CYS A 258 -15.25 -6.95 -2.15
C CYS A 258 -16.78 -7.06 -2.13
N ILE A 259 -17.30 -7.92 -1.24
CA ILE A 259 -18.74 -8.06 -0.93
C ILE A 259 -19.12 -7.14 0.23
N CYS A 260 -18.71 -5.88 0.16
CA CYS A 260 -19.09 -4.90 1.18
C CYS A 260 -20.55 -4.48 0.98
N SER A 261 -21.46 -5.27 1.57
CA SER A 261 -22.91 -5.11 1.78
C SER A 261 -23.70 -4.11 0.91
N HIS A 262 -24.67 -4.68 0.17
CA HIS A 262 -25.97 -4.17 -0.29
C HIS A 262 -26.23 -3.60 -1.70
N ASN A 263 -25.28 -3.54 -2.64
CA ASN A 263 -25.65 -3.21 -4.04
C ASN A 263 -25.25 -4.25 -5.11
N PHE A 264 -24.62 -5.36 -4.76
CA PHE A 264 -24.21 -6.36 -5.76
C PHE A 264 -25.33 -7.30 -6.25
N MET A 265 -26.55 -7.22 -5.70
CA MET A 265 -27.70 -7.94 -6.27
C MET A 265 -28.36 -7.19 -7.45
N ALA A 266 -27.98 -5.94 -7.74
CA ALA A 266 -28.60 -5.16 -8.83
C ALA A 266 -27.91 -5.31 -10.20
N CYS A 267 -26.70 -5.90 -10.28
CA CYS A 267 -25.96 -6.03 -11.55
C CYS A 267 -26.03 -7.42 -12.20
N GLU A 268 -26.68 -8.42 -11.59
CA GLU A 268 -26.77 -9.77 -12.17
C GLU A 268 -28.14 -10.13 -12.79
N ILE A 269 -29.09 -9.19 -12.91
CA ILE A 269 -30.42 -9.50 -13.50
C ILE A 269 -30.62 -8.97 -14.93
N ILE A 270 -29.77 -8.09 -15.48
CA ILE A 270 -29.92 -7.64 -16.87
C ILE A 270 -29.03 -8.51 -17.77
N GLY A 271 -29.50 -9.72 -18.07
CA GLY A 271 -28.76 -10.63 -18.93
C GLY A 271 -29.38 -12.01 -19.13
N LYS A 272 -30.70 -12.13 -19.06
CA LYS A 272 -31.46 -13.20 -19.70
C LYS A 272 -32.84 -12.66 -20.05
N ASP A 273 -33.02 -12.32 -21.33
CA ASP A 273 -34.10 -12.78 -22.19
C ASP A 273 -33.71 -12.50 -23.65
#